data_AF-U7QXU1-F1
#
_entry.id   AF-U7QXU1-F1
#
_cell.length_a   1.000
_cell.length_b   1.000
_cell.length_c   1.000
_cell.angle_alpha   90.00
_cell.angle_beta   90.00
_cell.angle_gamma   90.00
#
_symmetry.space_group_name_H-M   'P 1'
#
loop_
_entity.id
_entity.type
_entity.pdbx_description
1 polymer ?
#
loop_
_entity_poly.entity_id
_entity_poly.type
_entity_poly.pdbx_seq_one_letter_code
_entity_poly.pdbx_strand_id
1 'polypeptide(L)' 'MKVSIELDGDTIWYRDEEKGEGMASTGYVKDGTQQKIIAVLEASLSQAKAEALCWNNRN' A
#
# COMPACT_ATOMS: atom_id res chain seq x y z
N MET A 1 -9.14 -10.03 1.89
CA MET A 1 -8.18 -9.42 0.96
C MET A 1 -6.89 -9.14 1.71
N LYS A 2 -5.76 -9.62 1.18
CA LYS A 2 -4.43 -9.37 1.76
C LYS A 2 -3.62 -8.46 0.84
N VAL A 3 -3.01 -7.44 1.41
CA VAL A 3 -2.08 -6.53 0.73
C VAL A 3 -0.78 -6.51 1.52
N SER A 4 0.35 -6.63 0.82
CA SER A 4 1.69 -6.56 1.40
C SER A 4 2.57 -5.59 0.63
N ILE A 5 3.51 -4.98 1.34
CA ILE A 5 4.57 -4.13 0.78
C ILE A 5 5.89 -4.80 1.10
N GLU A 6 6.67 -5.02 0.06
CA GLU A 6 7.97 -5.67 0.13
C GLU A 6 9.07 -4.66 -0.24
N LEU A 7 10.16 -4.67 0.51
CA LEU A 7 11.36 -3.90 0.26
C LEU A 7 12.55 -4.86 0.31
N ASP A 8 13.35 -4.89 -0.76
CA ASP A 8 14.50 -5.80 -0.88
C ASP A 8 14.18 -7.30 -0.66
N GLY A 9 12.94 -7.71 -0.95
CA GLY A 9 12.46 -9.08 -0.78
C GLY A 9 11.91 -9.40 0.61
N ASP A 10 11.94 -8.45 1.55
CA ASP A 10 11.33 -8.57 2.87
C ASP A 10 9.97 -7.86 2.92
N THR A 11 8.95 -8.53 3.48
CA THR A 11 7.66 -7.88 3.74
C THR A 11 7.81 -6.92 4.91
N ILE A 12 7.87 -5.62 4.61
CA ILE A 12 7.98 -4.57 5.62
C ILE A 12 6.62 -4.22 6.22
N TRP A 13 5.52 -4.43 5.50
CA TRP A 13 4.17 -4.15 5.97
C TRP A 13 3.14 -5.04 5.30
N TYR A 14 2.10 -5.42 6.01
CA TYR A 14 0.93 -6.06 5.39
C TYR A 14 -0.35 -5.78 6.17
N ARG A 15 -1.47 -5.91 5.47
CA ARG A 15 -2.82 -5.93 6.02
C ARG A 15 -3.58 -7.12 5.45
N ASP A 16 -4.14 -7.93 6.34
CA ASP A 16 -5.06 -9.01 5.98
C ASP A 16 -6.43 -8.67 6.57
N GLU A 17 -7.35 -8.21 5.72
CA GLU A 17 -8.70 -7.84 6.19
C GLU A 17 -9.54 -9.05 6.60
N GLU A 18 -9.32 -10.21 5.98
CA GLU A 18 -10.13 -11.41 6.27
C GLU A 18 -9.80 -11.98 7.63
N LYS A 19 -8.55 -11.88 8.04
CA LYS A 19 -8.08 -12.35 9.36
C LYS A 19 -8.08 -11.24 10.41
N GLY A 20 -8.28 -9.99 10.01
CA GLY A 20 -8.12 -8.81 10.86
C GLY A 20 -6.66 -8.52 11.26
N GLU A 21 -5.71 -9.23 10.66
CA GLU A 21 -4.28 -9.18 10.98
C GLU A 21 -3.59 -8.02 10.24
N GLY A 22 -2.44 -7.59 10.75
CA GLY A 22 -1.61 -6.62 10.07
C GLY A 22 -0.39 -6.23 10.89
N MET A 23 0.58 -5.64 10.21
CA MET A 23 1.85 -5.24 10.82
C MET A 23 1.92 -3.72 10.91
N ALA A 24 1.46 -3.15 12.03
CA ALA A 24 1.71 -1.76 12.37
C ALA A 24 2.82 -1.70 13.44
N SER A 25 4.05 -1.37 13.05
CA SER A 25 5.16 -1.25 14.01
C SER A 25 5.26 0.19 14.53
N THR A 26 5.29 0.36 15.85
CA THR A 26 5.58 1.66 16.48
C THR A 26 6.98 2.18 16.14
N GLY A 27 7.91 1.29 15.74
CA GLY A 27 9.22 1.66 15.21
C GLY A 27 9.14 2.38 13.86
N TYR A 28 8.24 1.97 12.97
CA TYR A 28 8.06 2.59 11.65
C TYR A 28 7.45 3.99 11.72
N VAL A 29 6.66 4.25 12.75
CA VAL A 29 6.15 5.60 13.02
C VAL A 29 7.29 6.52 13.45
N LYS A 30 8.27 5.99 14.21
CA LYS A 30 9.42 6.76 14.71
C LYS A 30 10.46 7.06 13.63
N ASP A 31 10.75 6.12 12.73
CA ASP A 31 11.78 6.32 11.69
C ASP A 31 11.21 6.91 10.38
N GLY A 32 9.89 7.04 10.28
CA GLY A 32 9.23 7.59 9.09
C GLY A 32 8.86 6.56 8.02
N THR A 33 9.18 5.28 8.24
CA THR A 33 8.81 4.20 7.32
C THR A 33 7.30 4.08 7.13
N GLN A 34 6.51 4.34 8.17
CA GLN A 34 5.05 4.32 8.07
C GLN A 34 4.53 5.37 7.06
N GLN A 35 5.11 6.57 7.06
CA GLN A 35 4.75 7.65 6.15
C GLN A 35 5.17 7.34 4.72
N LYS A 36 6.33 6.68 4.52
CA LYS A 36 6.76 6.18 3.20
C LYS A 36 5.79 5.13 2.67
N ILE A 37 5.37 4.19 3.51
CA ILE A 37 4.35 3.18 3.17
C ILE A 37 3.05 3.85 2.72
N ILE A 38 2.55 4.82 3.49
CA ILE A 38 1.31 5.55 3.15
C ILE A 38 1.47 6.26 1.79
N ALA A 39 2.57 7.00 1.59
CA ALA A 39 2.82 7.72 0.35
C ALA A 39 2.87 6.80 -0.88
N VAL A 40 3.50 5.63 -0.76
CA VAL A 40 3.53 4.63 -1.85
C VAL A 40 2.15 4.07 -2.15
N LEU A 41 1.34 3.78 -1.11
CA LEU A 41 -0.02 3.30 -1.29
C LEU A 41 -0.93 4.36 -1.96
N GLU A 42 -0.82 5.62 -1.55
CA GLU A 42 -1.57 6.73 -2.16
C GLU A 42 -1.17 6.94 -3.63
N ALA A 43 0.13 6.90 -3.94
CA ALA A 43 0.61 7.00 -5.31
C ALA A 43 0.10 5.84 -6.18
N SER A 44 0.16 4.61 -5.66
CA SER A 44 -0.33 3.41 -6.34
C SER A 44 -1.83 3.47 -6.61
N LEU A 45 -2.61 3.95 -5.62
CA LEU A 45 -4.05 4.17 -5.78
C LEU A 45 -4.35 5.25 -6.81
N SER A 46 -3.59 6.35 -6.81
CA SER A 46 -3.72 7.43 -7.79
C SER A 46 -3.47 6.93 -9.21
N GLN A 47 -2.41 6.14 -9.40
CA GLN A 47 -2.11 5.51 -10.69
C GLN A 47 -3.24 4.58 -11.15
N ALA A 48 -3.70 3.66 -10.29
CA ALA A 48 -4.77 2.72 -10.65
C ALA A 48 -6.07 3.45 -11.05
N LYS A 49 -6.40 4.55 -10.36
CA LYS A 49 -7.55 5.41 -10.73
C LYS A 49 -7.35 6.08 -12.08
N ALA A 50 -6.16 6.60 -12.36
CA ALA A 50 -5.84 7.21 -13.65
C ALA A 50 -5.95 6.20 -14.80
N GLU A 51 -5.44 4.98 -14.61
CA GLU A 51 -5.54 3.89 -15.59
C GLU A 51 -7.00 3.48 -15.85
N ALA A 52 -7.80 3.35 -14.79
CA ALA A 52 -9.23 3.07 -14.92
C ALA A 52 -9.98 4.16 -15.69
N LEU A 53 -9.64 5.44 -15.48
CA LEU A 53 -10.21 6.57 -16.23
C LEU A 53 -9.79 6.58 -17.70
N CYS A 54 -8.53 6.30 -18.00
CA CYS A 54 -8.03 6.18 -19.37
C CYS A 54 -8.77 5.09 -20.17
N TRP A 55 -9.22 4.02 -19.50
CA TRP A 55 -9.98 2.95 -20.14
C TRP A 55 -11.47 3.26 -20.27
N ASN A 56 -12.03 4.07 -19.36
CA ASN A 56 -13.43 4.53 -19.46
C ASN A 56 -13.66 5.51 -20.63
N ASN A 57 -12.63 6.25 -21.04
CA ASN A 57 -12.71 7.23 -22.14
C ASN A 57 -12.46 6.61 -23.54
N ARG A 58 -12.41 5.28 -23.64
CA ARG A 58 -12.23 4.52 -24.90
C ARG A 58 -13.52 3.87 -25.43
N ASN A 59 -14.63 4.02 -24.71
CA ASN A 59 -15.98 3.62 -25.13
C ASN A 59 -16.81 4.85 -25.52
#